data_AF-A0A5K0YRD9-F1
#
_entry.id   AF-A0A5K0YRD9-F1
#
_cell.length_a   1.000
_cell.length_b   1.000
_cell.length_c   1.000
_cell.angle_alpha   90.00
_cell.angle_beta   90.00
_cell.angle_gamma   90.00
#
_symmetry.space_group_name_H-M   'P 1'
#
loop_
_entity.id
_entity.type
_entity.pdbx_description
1 polymer ?
#
loop_
_entity_poly.entity_id
_entity_poly.type
_entity_poly.pdbx_seq_one_letter_code
_entity_poly.pdbx_strand_id
1 'polypeptide(L)' 'EYGHRVRLATHSNFEEFVLTAGLEFYPLGGDPKVLA' A
#
# COMPACT_ATOMS: atom_id res chain seq x y z
N GLU A 1 15.85 -15.49 8.55
CA GLU A 1 14.73 -14.53 8.43
C GLU A 1 15.05 -13.33 9.31
N TYR A 2 15.12 -12.10 8.78
CA TYR A 2 15.76 -10.96 9.46
C TYR A 2 14.85 -10.18 10.43
N GLY A 3 13.69 -10.72 10.82
CA GLY A 3 12.79 -10.08 11.80
C GLY A 3 12.23 -8.72 11.35
N HIS A 4 12.29 -8.41 10.05
CA HIS A 4 11.80 -7.15 9.51
C HIS A 4 10.29 -7.21 9.28
N ARG A 5 9.59 -6.13 9.65
CA ARG A 5 8.19 -5.90 9.27
C ARG A 5 8.14 -5.04 8.01
N VAL A 6 7.64 -5.61 6.92
CA VAL A 6 7.54 -4.94 5.62
C VAL A 6 6.10 -4.52 5.37
N ARG A 7 5.91 -3.28 4.89
CA ARG A 7 4.61 -2.72 4.50
C ARG A 7 4.76 -2.02 3.16
N LEU A 8 3.73 -2.06 2.33
CA LEU A 8 3.72 -1.43 1.01
C LEU A 8 2.89 -0.15 1.06
N ALA A 9 3.52 0.97 0.69
CA ALA A 9 2.90 2.28 0.67
C ALA A 9 2.39 2.64 -0.74
N THR A 10 1.08 2.84 -0.89
CA THR A 10 0.46 3.21 -2.19
C THR A 10 -0.87 3.94 -1.99
N HIS A 11 -1.51 4.38 -3.07
CA HIS A 11 -2.85 4.96 -3.03
C HIS A 11 -3.91 3.93 -2.64
N SER A 12 -4.98 4.38 -1.97
CA SER A 12 -6.06 3.52 -1.44
C SER A 12 -6.77 2.67 -2.51
N ASN A 13 -6.75 3.09 -3.77
CA ASN A 13 -7.31 2.31 -4.89
C ASN A 13 -6.66 0.93 -5.06
N PHE A 14 -5.46 0.72 -4.53
CA PHE A 14 -4.74 -0.55 -4.61
C PHE A 14 -4.76 -1.33 -3.30
N GLU A 15 -5.47 -0.88 -2.27
CA GLU A 15 -5.48 -1.53 -0.95
C GLU A 15 -5.84 -3.02 -1.03
N GLU A 16 -6.94 -3.37 -1.72
CA GLU A 16 -7.36 -4.75 -1.90
C GLU A 16 -6.31 -5.59 -2.64
N PHE A 17 -5.65 -5.02 -3.65
CA PHE A 17 -4.55 -5.67 -4.35
C PHE A 17 -3.36 -5.97 -3.42
N VAL A 18 -2.99 -5.04 -2.53
CA VAL A 18 -1.90 -5.24 -1.56
C VAL A 18 -2.25 -6.33 -0.54
N LEU A 19 -3.46 -6.28 0.00
CA LEU A 19 -3.92 -7.24 1.00
C LEU A 19 -4.07 -8.65 0.42
N THR A 20 -4.60 -8.78 -0.80
CA THR A 20 -4.72 -10.09 -1.50
C THR A 20 -3.37 -10.68 -1.89
N ALA A 21 -2.34 -9.84 -2.08
CA ALA A 21 -0.95 -10.30 -2.27
C ALA A 21 -0.27 -10.75 -0.95
N GLY A 22 -0.94 -10.61 0.19
CA GLY A 22 -0.41 -11.01 1.51
C GLY A 22 0.57 -10.01 2.13
N LEU A 23 0.57 -8.77 1.65
CA LEU A 23 1.40 -7.68 2.20
C LEU A 23 0.58 -6.76 3.09
N GLU A 24 1.25 -6.14 4.07
CA GLU A 24 0.65 -5.08 4.86
C GLU A 24 0.52 -3.78 4.05
N PHE A 25 -0.65 -3.15 4.08
CA PHE A 25 -0.91 -1.89 3.41
C PHE A 25 -0.59 -0.67 4.28
N TYR A 26 -0.04 0.39 3.67
CA TYR A 26 0.14 1.71 4.27
C TYR A 26 -0.35 2.80 3.31
N PRO A 27 -1.40 3.57 3.63
CA PRO A 27 -1.93 4.56 2.69
C PRO A 27 -0.95 5.72 2.51
N LEU A 28 -0.56 5.99 1.26
CA LEU A 28 0.05 7.26 0.89
C LEU A 28 -1.07 8.29 0.80
N GLY A 29 -0.97 9.35 1.62
CA GLY A 29 -1.91 10.46 1.57
C GLY A 29 -1.90 11.14 0.20
N GLY A 30 -3.07 11.58 -0.25
CA GLY A 30 -3.27 12.25 -1.53
C GLY A 30 -4.13 11.43 -2.49
N ASP A 31 -4.94 12.14 -3.28
CA ASP A 31 -5.75 11.54 -4.33
C ASP A 31 -4.89 11.39 -5.60
N PRO A 32 -4.67 10.18 -6.13
CA PRO A 32 -3.94 10.00 -7.39
C PRO A 32 -4.60 10.75 -8.56
N LYS A 33 -5.90 11.05 -8.50
CA LYS A 33 -6.59 11.86 -9.50
C LYS A 33 -6.28 13.36 -9.42
N VAL A 34 -5.70 13.84 -8.33
CA VAL A 34 -5.26 15.25 -8.19
C VAL A 34 -3.89 15.47 -8.84
N LEU A 35 -3.18 14.39 -9.20
CA LEU A 35 -1.84 14.44 -9.80
C LEU A 35 -1.80 13.91 -11.24
N ALA A 36 -2.95 13.64 -11.86
CA ALA A 36 -3.07 13.16 -13.25
C ALA A 36 -3.49 14.29 -14.20
#